data_AF-A0A6P2FU30-F1
#
_entry.id   AF-A0A6P2FU30-F1
#
_cell.length_a   1.000
_cell.length_b   1.000
_cell.length_c   1.000
_cell.angle_alpha   90.00
_cell.angle_beta   90.00
_cell.angle_gamma   90.00
#
_symmetry.space_group_name_H-M   'P 1'
#
loop_
_entity.id
_entity.type
_entity.pdbx_description
1 polymer ?
#
loop_
_entity_poly.entity_id
_entity_poly.type
_entity_poly.pdbx_seq_one_letter_code
_entity_poly.pdbx_strand_id
1 'polypeptide(L)'
;MQEKIKKLREQMKQLDRTKEELKKEPDGQRSLTDPDARSMNSQAKGSGLVGYNVQAAVDARHHLIVAHEVINAGHDRAQLSNMAKAAREAMGKTKLQALADRGYFNGTELKACEDAGITTYVPKPMTSGAKAEGRFDKSDFIYIAKADEYQCPAGERAIYRFSTIERNGLQARLYWTSACPSCPLKKQCTTGDYRRIRRWEHEEILERVQQRLDRKPVAMTLRRCTVEHVFGTLKHWMGWTHFLTKKLEHVNTEMSLHVLAYNLKRVIAILGIARTMKAVRLVGA
;
A
#
# COMPACT_ATOMS: atom_id res chain seq x y z
N MET A 1 1.69 -2.23 -51.73
CA MET A 1 1.75 -0.97 -50.94
C MET A 1 0.36 -0.49 -50.51
N GLN A 2 -0.64 -0.50 -51.41
CA GLN A 2 -2.02 -0.05 -51.13
C GLN A 2 -2.75 -0.87 -50.05
N GLU A 3 -2.56 -2.19 -49.98
CA GLU A 3 -3.16 -3.03 -48.91
C GLU A 3 -2.64 -2.69 -47.51
N LYS A 4 -1.35 -2.39 -47.37
CA LYS A 4 -0.77 -1.96 -46.08
C LYS A 4 -1.38 -0.63 -45.63
N ILE A 5 -1.58 0.31 -46.56
CA ILE A 5 -2.23 1.59 -46.29
C ILE A 5 -3.69 1.38 -45.88
N LYS A 6 -4.43 0.48 -46.55
CA LYS A 6 -5.81 0.13 -46.20
C LYS A 6 -5.90 -0.45 -44.78
N LYS A 7 -5.03 -1.41 -44.45
CA LYS A 7 -4.96 -2.03 -43.12
C LYS A 7 -4.63 -1.01 -42.03
N LEU A 8 -3.68 -0.09 -42.28
CA LEU A 8 -3.34 0.98 -41.34
C LEU A 8 -4.51 1.94 -41.12
N ARG A 9 -5.23 2.34 -42.17
CA ARG A 9 -6.42 3.19 -42.04
C ARG A 9 -7.54 2.52 -41.24
N GLU A 10 -7.70 1.21 -41.38
CA GLU A 10 -8.68 0.43 -40.62
C GLU A 10 -8.28 0.31 -39.14
N GLN A 11 -6.99 0.10 -38.86
CA GLN A 11 -6.44 0.15 -37.50
C GLN A 11 -6.62 1.53 -36.85
N MET A 12 -6.38 2.62 -37.58
CA MET A 12 -6.62 3.99 -37.06
C MET A 12 -8.08 4.20 -36.69
N LYS A 13 -9.03 3.77 -37.53
CA LYS A 13 -10.47 3.85 -37.22
C LYS A 13 -10.85 3.02 -36.00
N GLN A 14 -10.26 1.84 -35.82
CA GLN A 14 -10.46 1.02 -34.63
C GLN A 14 -9.91 1.69 -33.37
N LEU A 15 -8.73 2.30 -33.45
CA LEU A 15 -8.11 3.04 -32.34
C LEU A 15 -8.93 4.28 -31.96
N ASP A 16 -9.47 5.02 -32.93
CA ASP A 16 -10.34 6.17 -32.66
C ASP A 16 -11.62 5.77 -31.94
N ARG A 17 -12.25 4.66 -32.36
CA ARG A 17 -13.42 4.09 -31.64
C ARG A 17 -13.06 3.66 -30.22
N THR A 18 -11.94 2.94 -30.08
CA THR A 18 -11.45 2.50 -28.77
C THR A 18 -11.18 3.69 -27.85
N LYS A 19 -10.64 4.79 -28.39
CA LYS A 19 -10.40 6.04 -27.65
C LYS A 19 -11.69 6.68 -27.15
N GLU A 20 -12.75 6.71 -27.95
CA GLU A 20 -14.06 7.21 -27.52
C GLU A 20 -14.71 6.31 -26.47
N GLU A 21 -14.56 4.99 -26.60
CA GLU A 21 -15.04 4.03 -25.61
C GLU A 21 -14.28 4.14 -24.28
N LEU A 22 -12.96 4.35 -24.31
CA LEU A 22 -12.13 4.56 -23.13
C LEU A 22 -12.53 5.80 -22.31
N LYS A 23 -13.12 6.83 -22.92
CA LYS A 23 -13.64 7.99 -22.18
C LYS A 23 -14.84 7.64 -21.28
N LYS A 24 -15.53 6.54 -21.56
CA LYS A 24 -16.68 6.06 -20.76
C LYS A 24 -16.23 5.20 -19.58
N GLU A 25 -15.00 4.73 -19.58
CA GLU A 25 -14.44 3.92 -18.50
C GLU A 25 -13.91 4.83 -17.38
N PRO A 26 -14.27 4.59 -16.11
CA PRO A 26 -13.94 5.48 -14.99
C PRO A 26 -12.43 5.59 -14.72
N ASP A 27 -11.64 4.60 -15.13
CA ASP A 27 -10.18 4.54 -14.96
C ASP A 27 -9.41 4.65 -16.28
N GLY A 28 -10.11 4.89 -17.40
CA GLY A 28 -9.52 5.03 -18.72
C GLY A 28 -8.74 3.79 -19.18
N GLN A 29 -9.04 2.61 -18.62
CA GLN A 29 -8.43 1.33 -19.00
C GLN A 29 -9.50 0.37 -19.53
N ARG A 30 -9.14 -0.39 -20.56
CA ARG A 30 -10.01 -1.44 -21.08
C ARG A 30 -9.19 -2.64 -21.50
N SER A 31 -9.52 -3.79 -20.92
CA SER A 31 -8.98 -5.07 -21.33
C SER A 31 -9.91 -5.70 -22.37
N LEU A 32 -9.33 -6.24 -23.45
CA LEU A 32 -10.07 -6.84 -24.56
C LEU A 32 -10.53 -8.27 -24.26
N THR A 33 -9.93 -8.92 -23.25
CA THR A 33 -10.16 -10.34 -22.93
C THR A 33 -10.96 -10.54 -21.66
N ASP A 34 -10.80 -9.66 -20.67
CA ASP A 34 -11.48 -9.68 -19.38
C ASP A 34 -11.76 -8.23 -18.93
N PRO A 35 -13.03 -7.78 -18.91
CA PRO A 35 -13.37 -6.37 -18.69
C PRO A 35 -12.97 -5.82 -17.31
N ASP A 36 -12.80 -6.69 -16.30
CA ASP A 36 -12.47 -6.25 -14.93
C ASP A 36 -10.95 -6.24 -14.66
N ALA A 37 -10.15 -6.86 -15.54
CA ALA A 37 -8.70 -6.88 -15.40
C ALA A 37 -8.10 -5.48 -15.65
N ARG A 38 -7.03 -5.16 -14.93
CA ARG A 38 -6.34 -3.85 -15.03
C ARG A 38 -4.85 -4.02 -15.24
N SER A 39 -4.23 -2.99 -15.81
CA SER A 39 -2.78 -2.93 -15.94
C SER A 39 -2.15 -2.73 -14.56
N MET A 40 -1.40 -3.72 -14.10
CA MET A 40 -0.75 -3.72 -12.81
C MET A 40 0.63 -3.07 -12.87
N ASN A 41 0.94 -2.28 -11.85
CA ASN A 41 2.23 -1.63 -11.72
C ASN A 41 3.29 -2.66 -11.27
N SER A 42 3.78 -3.46 -12.22
CA SER A 42 4.84 -4.44 -11.97
C SER A 42 6.22 -3.82 -12.22
N GLN A 43 7.22 -4.21 -11.42
CA GLN A 43 8.60 -3.72 -11.57
C GLN A 43 9.30 -4.20 -12.85
N ALA A 44 8.66 -5.05 -13.67
CA ALA A 44 9.22 -5.56 -14.91
C ALA A 44 9.05 -4.52 -16.04
N LYS A 45 10.17 -4.18 -16.70
CA LYS A 45 10.23 -3.18 -17.78
C LYS A 45 9.29 -3.54 -18.94
N GLY A 46 8.43 -2.59 -19.32
CA GLY A 46 7.93 -2.46 -20.70
C GLY A 46 6.51 -2.97 -20.98
N SER A 47 5.91 -3.75 -20.10
CA SER A 47 4.48 -4.07 -20.20
C SER A 47 3.89 -4.23 -18.79
N GLY A 48 2.89 -3.42 -18.46
CA GLY A 48 2.08 -3.68 -17.27
C GLY A 48 1.44 -5.06 -17.41
N LEU A 49 1.54 -5.89 -16.37
CA LEU A 49 0.85 -7.17 -16.35
C LEU A 49 -0.65 -6.88 -16.24
N VAL A 50 -1.45 -7.29 -17.22
CA VAL A 50 -2.91 -7.19 -17.13
C VAL A 50 -3.41 -8.32 -16.24
N GLY A 51 -4.09 -7.99 -15.15
CA GLY A 51 -4.60 -8.99 -14.22
C GLY A 51 -5.31 -8.37 -13.03
N TYR A 52 -5.22 -9.07 -11.91
CA TYR A 52 -5.81 -8.69 -10.63
C TYR A 52 -4.71 -8.58 -9.58
N ASN A 53 -4.93 -7.71 -8.60
CA ASN A 53 -4.04 -7.57 -7.46
C ASN A 53 -4.64 -8.33 -6.28
N VAL A 54 -3.90 -9.31 -5.76
CA VAL A 54 -4.32 -10.15 -4.63
C VAL A 54 -3.70 -9.63 -3.35
N GLN A 55 -4.56 -9.19 -2.45
CA GLN A 55 -4.21 -8.79 -1.09
C GLN A 55 -4.36 -9.99 -0.16
N ALA A 56 -3.40 -10.20 0.74
CA ALA A 56 -3.45 -11.29 1.70
C ALA A 56 -2.88 -10.87 3.06
N ALA A 57 -3.60 -11.21 4.12
CA ALA A 57 -3.12 -11.13 5.50
C ALA A 57 -2.81 -12.53 6.00
N VAL A 58 -1.61 -12.70 6.56
CA VAL A 58 -1.06 -14.00 6.94
C VAL A 58 -0.65 -13.97 8.42
N ASP A 59 -1.06 -14.97 9.19
CA ASP A 59 -0.58 -15.20 10.55
C ASP A 59 0.92 -15.53 10.53
N ALA A 60 1.71 -14.76 11.27
CA ALA A 60 3.16 -14.92 11.33
C ALA A 60 3.61 -16.18 12.08
N ARG A 61 2.75 -16.79 12.91
CA ARG A 61 3.13 -17.97 13.71
C ARG A 61 2.98 -19.28 12.94
N HIS A 62 1.87 -19.45 12.23
CA HIS A 62 1.53 -20.71 11.56
C HIS A 62 1.51 -20.59 10.03
N HIS A 63 1.70 -19.38 9.49
CA HIS A 63 1.59 -19.08 8.07
C HIS A 63 0.21 -19.47 7.51
N LEU A 64 -0.86 -19.17 8.24
CA LEU A 64 -2.23 -19.31 7.75
C LEU A 64 -2.68 -18.00 7.13
N ILE A 65 -3.34 -18.07 5.97
CA ILE A 65 -3.98 -16.91 5.37
C ILE A 65 -5.27 -16.66 6.16
N VAL A 66 -5.35 -15.52 6.83
CA VAL A 66 -6.49 -15.17 7.71
C VAL A 66 -7.51 -14.27 7.01
N ALA A 67 -7.07 -13.52 6.00
CA ALA A 67 -7.94 -12.75 5.13
C ALA A 67 -7.28 -12.61 3.75
N HIS A 68 -8.09 -12.56 2.70
CA HIS A 68 -7.63 -12.27 1.35
C HIS A 68 -8.68 -11.45 0.60
N GLU A 69 -8.24 -10.69 -0.37
CA GLU A 69 -9.13 -9.92 -1.26
C GLU A 69 -8.51 -9.84 -2.65
N VAL A 70 -9.34 -9.98 -3.68
CA VAL A 70 -8.94 -9.73 -5.06
C VAL A 70 -9.49 -8.36 -5.45
N ILE A 71 -8.61 -7.48 -5.88
CA ILE A 71 -8.95 -6.12 -6.29
C ILE A 71 -8.44 -5.83 -7.71
N ASN A 72 -9.07 -4.87 -8.36
CA ASN A 72 -8.68 -4.36 -9.67
C ASN A 72 -7.86 -3.06 -9.58
N ALA A 73 -7.46 -2.61 -8.39
CA ALA A 73 -6.60 -1.43 -8.24
C ALA A 73 -5.11 -1.78 -8.43
N GLY A 74 -4.40 -0.98 -9.23
CA GLY A 74 -2.99 -1.18 -9.56
C GLY A 74 -1.97 -0.83 -8.47
N HIS A 75 -2.41 -0.45 -7.26
CA HIS A 75 -1.54 -0.09 -6.15
C HIS A 75 -2.13 -0.45 -4.78
N ASP A 76 -1.25 -0.68 -3.80
CA ASP A 76 -1.64 -1.18 -2.46
C ASP A 76 -1.91 -0.09 -1.41
N ARG A 77 -1.75 1.19 -1.77
CA ARG A 77 -1.78 2.34 -0.84
C ARG A 77 -3.09 2.55 -0.07
N ALA A 78 -4.17 1.90 -0.47
CA ALA A 78 -5.51 2.02 0.14
C ALA A 78 -6.00 0.69 0.72
N GLN A 79 -5.12 -0.30 0.87
CA GLN A 79 -5.51 -1.68 1.19
C GLN A 79 -5.10 -2.13 2.60
N LEU A 80 -4.33 -1.31 3.32
CA LEU A 80 -3.79 -1.69 4.62
C LEU A 80 -4.89 -1.86 5.68
N SER A 81 -5.74 -0.84 5.85
CA SER A 81 -6.70 -0.80 6.95
C SER A 81 -7.82 -1.82 6.76
N ASN A 82 -8.30 -2.01 5.52
CA ASN A 82 -9.32 -3.01 5.19
C ASN A 82 -8.81 -4.42 5.51
N MET A 83 -7.63 -4.79 4.98
CA MET A 83 -7.04 -6.12 5.22
C MET A 83 -6.71 -6.36 6.70
N ALA A 84 -6.21 -5.35 7.41
CA ALA A 84 -5.90 -5.48 8.83
C ALA A 84 -7.15 -5.64 9.69
N LYS A 85 -8.24 -4.94 9.37
CA LYS A 85 -9.55 -5.09 10.04
C LYS A 85 -10.15 -6.46 9.77
N ALA A 86 -10.15 -6.92 8.52
CA ALA A 86 -10.63 -8.24 8.13
C ALA A 86 -9.84 -9.36 8.85
N ALA A 87 -8.51 -9.25 8.90
CA ALA A 87 -7.67 -10.19 9.62
C ALA A 87 -7.97 -10.20 11.13
N ARG A 88 -8.16 -9.02 11.73
CA ARG A 88 -8.50 -8.88 13.15
C ARG A 88 -9.84 -9.56 13.48
N GLU A 89 -10.85 -9.36 12.64
CA GLU A 89 -12.17 -9.97 12.75
C GLU A 89 -12.08 -11.49 12.61
N ALA A 90 -11.44 -11.98 11.55
CA ALA A 90 -11.28 -13.42 11.30
C ALA A 90 -10.54 -14.15 12.44
N MET A 91 -9.59 -13.48 13.10
CA MET A 91 -8.86 -14.05 14.24
C MET A 91 -9.58 -13.88 15.59
N GLY A 92 -10.67 -13.10 15.65
CA GLY A 92 -11.38 -12.80 16.90
C GLY A 92 -10.50 -12.13 17.96
N LYS A 93 -9.53 -11.29 17.55
CA LYS A 93 -8.59 -10.62 18.47
C LYS A 93 -8.89 -9.13 18.56
N THR A 94 -8.83 -8.56 19.76
CA THR A 94 -9.01 -7.12 19.97
C THR A 94 -7.74 -6.31 19.68
N LYS A 95 -6.56 -6.90 19.89
CA LYS A 95 -5.25 -6.29 19.61
C LYS A 95 -4.56 -7.08 18.51
N LEU A 96 -4.09 -6.38 17.49
CA LEU A 96 -3.37 -6.95 16.35
C LEU A 96 -2.11 -6.13 16.04
N GLN A 97 -1.02 -6.82 15.72
CA GLN A 97 0.17 -6.21 15.10
C GLN A 97 0.14 -6.52 13.60
N ALA A 98 0.10 -5.48 12.76
CA ALA A 98 0.11 -5.60 11.32
C ALA A 98 1.48 -5.16 10.76
N LEU A 99 2.12 -6.03 10.00
CA LEU A 99 3.39 -5.75 9.34
C LEU A 99 3.15 -5.71 7.83
N ALA A 100 3.51 -4.61 7.18
CA ALA A 100 3.27 -4.44 5.75
C ALA A 100 4.46 -3.79 5.04
N ASP A 101 4.47 -3.90 3.70
CA ASP A 101 5.49 -3.27 2.87
C ASP A 101 5.34 -1.74 2.82
N ARG A 102 6.39 -1.07 2.36
CA ARG A 102 6.39 0.34 1.99
C ARG A 102 5.27 0.72 1.03
N GLY A 103 4.82 -0.20 0.17
CA GLY A 103 3.70 0.02 -0.76
C GLY A 103 2.38 0.37 -0.07
N TYR A 104 2.20 -0.06 1.18
CA TYR A 104 1.02 0.19 2.01
C TYR A 104 1.14 1.48 2.85
N PHE A 105 2.24 2.24 2.72
CA PHE A 105 2.43 3.45 3.51
C PHE A 105 1.49 4.57 3.02
N ASN A 106 0.45 4.84 3.82
CA ASN A 106 -0.48 5.94 3.61
C ASN A 106 -0.98 6.46 4.98
N GLY A 107 -0.99 7.77 5.18
CA GLY A 107 -1.38 8.37 6.46
C GLY A 107 -2.81 8.06 6.88
N THR A 108 -3.78 8.13 5.95
CA THR A 108 -5.19 7.86 6.26
C THR A 108 -5.40 6.41 6.66
N GLU A 109 -4.74 5.47 5.97
CA GLU A 109 -4.78 4.05 6.28
C GLU A 109 -4.16 3.72 7.63
N LEU A 110 -3.00 4.34 7.94
CA LEU A 110 -2.31 4.16 9.22
C LEU A 110 -3.16 4.69 10.38
N LYS A 111 -3.82 5.84 10.20
CA LYS A 111 -4.79 6.37 11.16
C LYS A 111 -5.97 5.43 11.34
N ALA A 112 -6.59 4.97 10.25
CA ALA A 112 -7.72 4.05 10.31
C ALA A 112 -7.37 2.72 11.01
N CYS A 113 -6.11 2.27 10.93
CA CYS A 113 -5.61 1.14 11.70
C CYS A 113 -5.47 1.47 13.19
N GLU A 114 -4.90 2.63 13.53
CA GLU A 114 -4.71 3.04 14.93
C GLU A 114 -6.04 3.29 15.64
N ASP A 115 -7.00 3.93 14.97
CA ASP A 115 -8.38 4.10 15.43
C ASP A 115 -9.08 2.74 15.66
N ALA A 116 -8.70 1.72 14.90
CA ALA A 116 -9.14 0.34 15.08
C ALA A 116 -8.30 -0.44 16.12
N GLY A 117 -7.39 0.21 16.86
CA GLY A 117 -6.54 -0.46 17.85
C GLY A 117 -5.51 -1.43 17.25
N ILE A 118 -5.20 -1.29 15.96
CA ILE A 118 -4.22 -2.12 15.24
C ILE A 118 -2.86 -1.40 15.25
N THR A 119 -1.84 -2.08 15.76
CA THR A 119 -0.46 -1.57 15.79
C THR A 119 0.24 -1.89 14.49
N THR A 120 0.55 -0.87 13.68
CA THR A 120 1.16 -1.04 12.36
C THR A 120 2.68 -0.84 12.37
N TYR A 121 3.38 -1.68 11.60
CA TYR A 121 4.81 -1.60 11.30
C TYR A 121 4.96 -1.50 9.78
N VAL A 122 5.05 -0.27 9.26
CA VAL A 122 5.12 0.00 7.82
C VAL A 122 6.26 1.01 7.55
N PRO A 123 7.24 0.67 6.71
CA PRO A 123 8.37 1.55 6.45
C PRO A 123 7.94 2.74 5.58
N LYS A 124 8.40 3.94 5.95
CA LYS A 124 8.18 5.16 5.17
C LYS A 124 8.94 5.09 3.83
N PRO A 125 8.34 5.53 2.71
CA PRO A 125 9.06 5.66 1.46
C PRO A 125 10.11 6.78 1.50
N MET A 126 11.31 6.48 1.02
CA MET A 126 12.41 7.45 0.89
C MET A 126 12.33 8.14 -0.48
N THR A 127 11.34 9.01 -0.68
CA THR A 127 11.11 9.66 -1.99
C THR A 127 11.10 11.19 -1.92
N SER A 128 11.78 11.78 -0.94
CA SER A 128 11.87 13.25 -0.86
C SER A 128 12.80 13.77 -1.95
N GLY A 129 12.25 14.45 -2.97
CA GLY A 129 13.01 15.10 -4.04
C GLY A 129 14.08 16.07 -3.53
N ALA A 130 13.83 16.74 -2.40
CA ALA A 130 14.81 17.60 -1.73
C ALA A 130 16.10 16.84 -1.36
N LYS A 131 15.98 15.63 -0.79
CA LYS A 131 17.13 14.79 -0.43
C LYS A 131 17.88 14.28 -1.65
N ALA A 132 17.17 13.97 -2.73
CA ALA A 132 17.79 13.59 -4.00
C ALA A 132 18.61 14.74 -4.61
N GLU A 133 18.20 15.98 -4.36
CA GLU A 133 18.93 17.20 -4.74
C GLU A 133 19.95 17.66 -3.69
N GLY A 134 20.20 16.87 -2.63
CA GLY A 134 21.15 17.21 -1.55
C GLY A 134 20.69 18.36 -0.63
N ARG A 135 19.42 18.77 -0.69
CA ARG A 135 18.82 19.77 0.19
C ARG A 135 18.26 19.12 1.46
N PHE A 136 18.13 19.92 2.52
CA PHE A 136 17.45 19.48 3.74
C PHE A 136 16.04 18.98 3.44
N ASP A 137 15.66 17.82 3.98
CA ASP A 137 14.33 17.24 3.89
C ASP A 137 13.49 17.59 5.14
N LYS A 138 12.35 16.95 5.36
CA LYS A 138 11.50 17.23 6.54
C LYS A 138 12.10 16.64 7.83
N SER A 139 12.90 15.59 7.74
CA SER A 139 13.52 14.92 8.88
C SER A 139 14.62 15.76 9.54
N ASP A 140 15.21 16.70 8.79
CA ASP A 140 16.16 17.69 9.34
C ASP A 140 15.49 18.78 10.21
N PHE A 141 14.14 18.79 10.31
CA PHE A 141 13.39 19.77 11.09
C PHE A 141 12.76 19.10 12.29
N ILE A 142 13.00 19.65 13.47
CA ILE A 142 12.55 19.08 14.75
C ILE A 142 11.23 19.72 15.13
N TYR A 143 10.17 18.93 15.27
CA TYR A 143 8.90 19.42 15.79
C TYR A 143 8.94 19.52 17.32
N ILE A 144 8.63 20.69 17.87
CA ILE A 144 8.52 20.92 19.31
C ILE A 144 7.04 20.99 19.68
N ALA A 145 6.49 19.85 20.09
CA ALA A 145 5.07 19.70 20.39
C ALA A 145 4.55 20.70 21.46
N LYS A 146 5.37 21.02 22.48
CA LYS A 146 4.96 21.94 23.56
C LYS A 146 4.65 23.36 23.07
N ALA A 147 5.40 23.84 22.07
CA ALA A 147 5.26 25.18 21.53
C ALA A 147 4.44 25.19 20.22
N ASP A 148 4.19 24.03 19.63
CA ASP A 148 3.61 23.87 18.29
C ASP A 148 4.40 24.64 17.22
N GLU A 149 5.69 24.36 17.16
CA GLU A 149 6.63 25.00 16.24
C GLU A 149 7.66 23.98 15.74
N TYR A 150 8.27 24.28 14.59
CA TYR A 150 9.42 23.54 14.09
C TYR A 150 10.72 24.30 14.37
N GLN A 151 11.76 23.59 14.77
CA GLN A 151 13.14 24.10 14.74
C GLN A 151 13.79 23.69 13.42
N CYS A 152 14.38 24.64 12.71
CA CYS A 152 15.13 24.34 11.50
C CYS A 152 16.62 24.08 11.78
N PRO A 153 17.39 23.54 10.81
CA PRO A 153 18.83 23.30 10.95
C PRO A 153 19.66 24.55 11.30
N ALA A 154 19.16 25.75 10.99
CA ALA A 154 19.80 27.01 11.37
C ALA A 154 19.49 27.44 12.82
N GLY A 155 18.73 26.65 13.59
CA GLY A 155 18.32 26.96 14.96
C GLY A 155 17.03 27.80 15.08
N GLU A 156 16.57 28.41 13.99
CA GLU A 156 15.39 29.29 13.97
C GLU A 156 14.07 28.54 14.20
N ARG A 157 13.12 29.25 14.84
CA ARG A 157 11.76 28.77 15.15
C ARG A 157 10.79 29.10 14.01
N ALA A 158 10.21 28.07 13.41
CA ALA A 158 9.14 28.17 12.44
C ALA A 158 7.79 28.00 13.15
N ILE A 159 7.11 29.12 13.36
CA ILE A 159 5.79 29.17 14.00
C ILE A 159 4.69 28.68 13.06
N TYR A 160 3.58 28.22 13.65
CA TYR A 160 2.35 27.98 12.92
C TYR A 160 1.84 29.28 12.27
N ARG A 161 1.30 29.18 11.05
CA ARG A 161 0.81 30.34 10.30
C ARG A 161 -0.63 30.20 9.89
N PHE A 162 -0.96 29.12 9.18
CA PHE A 162 -2.34 28.81 8.79
C PHE A 162 -2.48 27.34 8.40
N SER A 163 -3.74 26.90 8.25
CA SER A 163 -4.09 25.57 7.76
C SER A 163 -4.62 25.64 6.32
N THR A 164 -4.31 24.65 5.51
CA THR A 164 -4.82 24.50 4.15
C THR A 164 -5.37 23.10 3.95
N ILE A 165 -6.31 22.94 3.02
CA ILE A 165 -6.73 21.63 2.54
C ILE A 165 -5.86 21.29 1.33
N GLU A 166 -5.20 20.14 1.37
CA GLU A 166 -4.44 19.62 0.24
C GLU A 166 -5.38 19.05 -0.84
N ARG A 167 -4.86 18.85 -2.06
CA ARG A 167 -5.67 18.31 -3.18
C ARG A 167 -6.27 16.93 -2.90
N ASN A 168 -5.68 16.18 -1.97
CA ASN A 168 -6.15 14.87 -1.51
C ASN A 168 -7.20 14.97 -0.38
N GLY A 169 -7.67 16.18 -0.05
CA GLY A 169 -8.64 16.44 1.00
C GLY A 169 -8.07 16.48 2.42
N LEU A 170 -6.75 16.29 2.60
CA LEU A 170 -6.13 16.28 3.93
C LEU A 170 -5.86 17.69 4.44
N GLN A 171 -6.18 17.92 5.72
CA GLN A 171 -5.86 19.17 6.38
C GLN A 171 -4.39 19.22 6.76
N ALA A 172 -3.67 20.22 6.24
CA ALA A 172 -2.27 20.45 6.50
C ALA A 172 -2.04 21.79 7.18
N ARG A 173 -1.28 21.78 8.28
CA ARG A 173 -0.81 22.97 9.00
C ARG A 173 0.52 23.42 8.42
N LEU A 174 0.66 24.71 8.13
CA LEU A 174 1.86 25.29 7.55
C LEU A 174 2.66 26.08 8.58
N TYR A 175 3.98 25.87 8.55
CA TYR A 175 4.95 26.49 9.43
C TYR A 175 6.08 27.09 8.61
N TRP A 176 6.53 28.30 8.97
CA TRP A 176 7.79 28.87 8.47
C TRP A 176 8.27 30.01 9.36
N THR A 177 9.60 30.19 9.39
CA THR A 177 10.25 31.32 10.06
C THR A 177 10.31 32.55 9.16
N SER A 178 10.20 33.74 9.74
CA SER A 178 10.44 35.00 9.03
C SER A 178 11.93 35.23 8.74
N ALA A 179 12.84 34.45 9.35
CA ALA A 179 14.30 34.59 9.18
C ALA A 179 14.84 33.94 7.89
N CYS A 180 14.02 33.21 7.11
CA CYS A 180 14.49 32.53 5.90
C CYS A 180 15.18 33.44 4.87
N PRO A 181 14.72 34.68 4.58
CA PRO A 181 15.33 35.52 3.55
C PRO A 181 16.79 35.88 3.80
N SER A 182 17.20 36.05 5.06
CA SER A 182 18.55 36.38 5.50
C SER A 182 19.35 35.15 5.97
N CYS A 183 18.80 33.94 5.87
CA CYS A 183 19.43 32.74 6.41
C CYS A 183 20.64 32.29 5.56
N PRO A 184 21.81 32.02 6.18
CA PRO A 184 23.00 31.55 5.45
C PRO A 184 22.80 30.16 4.84
N LEU A 185 21.95 29.32 5.45
CA LEU A 185 21.65 27.96 4.97
C LEU A 185 20.54 27.92 3.90
N LYS A 186 20.02 29.06 3.44
CA LYS A 186 18.88 29.12 2.52
C LYS A 186 19.09 28.28 1.25
N LYS A 187 20.26 28.36 0.62
CA LYS A 187 20.59 27.62 -0.62
C LYS A 187 20.50 26.09 -0.46
N GLN A 188 20.87 25.58 0.72
CA GLN A 188 20.78 24.15 1.05
C GLN A 188 19.39 23.75 1.58
N CYS A 189 18.54 24.73 1.90
CA CYS A 189 17.24 24.51 2.54
C CYS A 189 16.08 24.60 1.54
N THR A 190 15.98 25.67 0.73
CA THR A 190 14.83 25.89 -0.14
C THR A 190 15.19 26.76 -1.34
N THR A 191 14.51 26.56 -2.46
CA THR A 191 14.61 27.40 -3.65
C THR A 191 13.68 28.62 -3.61
N GLY A 192 12.64 28.59 -2.77
CA GLY A 192 11.71 29.70 -2.59
C GLY A 192 12.15 30.71 -1.54
N ASP A 193 11.34 31.75 -1.35
CA ASP A 193 11.62 32.80 -0.35
C ASP A 193 11.64 32.26 1.08
N TYR A 194 10.74 31.33 1.37
CA TYR A 194 10.56 30.69 2.68
C TYR A 194 10.54 29.17 2.55
N ARG A 195 11.14 28.49 3.52
CA ARG A 195 10.98 27.05 3.69
C ARG A 195 9.63 26.80 4.39
N ARG A 196 8.62 26.39 3.62
CA ARG A 196 7.29 26.03 4.15
C ARG A 196 7.27 24.56 4.56
N ILE A 197 7.07 24.31 5.84
CA ILE A 197 6.94 22.96 6.41
C ILE A 197 5.45 22.66 6.51
N ARG A 198 5.02 21.54 5.92
CA ARG A 198 3.65 21.05 6.01
C ARG A 198 3.59 19.90 7.02
N ARG A 199 2.72 20.02 8.01
CA ARG A 199 2.41 18.97 8.98
C ARG A 199 0.97 18.56 8.76
N TRP A 200 0.73 17.28 8.48
CA TRP A 200 -0.64 16.76 8.49
C TRP A 200 -1.19 16.84 9.91
N GLU A 201 -2.49 17.08 10.08
CA GLU A 201 -3.14 17.15 11.40
C GLU A 201 -2.87 15.93 12.31
N HIS A 202 -2.60 14.77 11.70
CA HIS A 202 -2.30 13.52 12.39
C HIS A 202 -0.88 13.00 12.14
N GLU A 203 0.08 13.89 11.87
CA GLU A 203 1.48 13.52 11.63
C GLU A 203 2.11 12.72 12.79
N GLU A 204 1.65 12.95 14.03
CA GLU A 204 2.08 12.20 15.21
C GLU A 204 1.85 10.69 15.09
N ILE A 205 0.84 10.26 14.31
CA ILE A 205 0.60 8.86 14.00
C ILE A 205 1.77 8.30 13.18
N LEU A 206 2.22 9.05 12.16
CA LEU A 206 3.33 8.65 11.31
C LEU A 206 4.65 8.61 12.10
N GLU A 207 4.85 9.57 13.00
CA GLU A 207 5.99 9.61 13.91
C GLU A 207 5.99 8.38 14.85
N ARG A 208 4.85 8.01 15.44
CA ARG A 208 4.71 6.78 16.24
C ARG A 208 5.00 5.52 15.42
N VAL A 209 4.49 5.42 14.19
CA VAL A 209 4.76 4.27 13.31
C VAL A 209 6.26 4.11 13.07
N GLN A 210 6.95 5.21 12.77
CA GLN A 210 8.40 5.20 12.55
C GLN A 210 9.15 4.80 13.83
N GLN A 211 8.83 5.41 14.98
CA GLN A 211 9.44 5.04 16.26
C GLN A 211 9.24 3.57 16.63
N ARG A 212 8.05 3.00 16.35
CA ARG A 212 7.79 1.56 16.55
C ARG A 212 8.68 0.69 15.68
N LEU A 213 8.91 1.10 14.44
CA LEU A 213 9.76 0.38 13.51
C LEU A 213 11.23 0.43 13.96
N ASP A 214 11.72 1.62 14.35
CA ASP A 214 13.09 1.82 14.83
C ASP A 214 13.38 0.98 16.09
N ARG A 215 12.38 0.85 16.98
CA ARG A 215 12.47 0.03 18.20
C ARG A 215 12.34 -1.48 17.95
N LYS A 216 11.89 -1.90 16.77
CA LYS A 216 11.65 -3.33 16.43
C LYS A 216 12.31 -3.67 15.08
N PRO A 217 13.65 -3.69 15.00
CA PRO A 217 14.38 -3.89 13.74
C PRO A 217 14.05 -5.22 13.05
N VAL A 218 13.68 -6.25 13.83
CA VAL A 218 13.29 -7.58 13.31
C VAL A 218 11.95 -7.61 12.59
N ALA A 219 11.13 -6.55 12.67
CA ALA A 219 9.78 -6.53 12.09
C ALA A 219 9.81 -6.76 10.57
N MET A 220 10.71 -6.10 9.85
CA MET A 220 10.76 -6.25 8.39
C MET A 220 11.31 -7.60 7.95
N THR A 221 12.21 -8.21 8.74
CA THR A 221 12.65 -9.60 8.53
C THR A 221 11.50 -10.57 8.69
N LEU A 222 10.70 -10.44 9.77
CA LEU A 222 9.53 -11.28 10.00
C LEU A 222 8.51 -11.14 8.86
N ARG A 223 8.23 -9.91 8.42
CA ARG A 223 7.33 -9.65 7.30
C ARG A 223 7.78 -10.37 6.03
N ARG A 224 9.09 -10.30 5.72
CA ARG A 224 9.69 -10.92 4.53
C ARG A 224 9.49 -12.44 4.53
N CYS A 225 9.75 -13.10 5.65
CA CYS A 225 9.61 -14.56 5.76
C CYS A 225 8.16 -15.06 5.88
N THR A 226 7.18 -14.17 6.10
CA THR A 226 5.78 -14.57 6.33
C THR A 226 5.00 -14.69 5.02
N VAL A 227 4.79 -13.56 4.33
CA VAL A 227 3.88 -13.52 3.17
C VAL A 227 4.53 -14.05 1.89
N GLU A 228 5.85 -13.86 1.74
CA GLU A 228 6.59 -14.37 0.57
C GLU A 228 6.58 -15.90 0.54
N HIS A 229 6.65 -16.56 1.69
CA HIS A 229 6.53 -18.01 1.80
C HIS A 229 5.18 -18.53 1.31
N VAL A 230 4.09 -17.86 1.69
CA VAL A 230 2.74 -18.22 1.27
C VAL A 230 2.58 -18.08 -0.24
N PHE A 231 2.93 -16.91 -0.80
CA PHE A 231 2.83 -16.70 -2.24
C PHE A 231 3.78 -17.60 -3.03
N GLY A 232 4.97 -17.89 -2.51
CA GLY A 232 5.88 -18.85 -3.11
C GLY A 232 5.30 -20.26 -3.15
N THR A 233 4.60 -20.68 -2.10
CA THR A 233 3.92 -21.98 -2.06
C THR A 233 2.76 -22.02 -3.06
N LEU A 234 1.90 -21.00 -3.08
CA LEU A 234 0.80 -20.91 -4.05
C LEU A 234 1.31 -20.95 -5.49
N LYS A 235 2.32 -20.15 -5.81
CA LYS A 235 2.81 -19.99 -7.19
C LYS A 235 3.68 -21.16 -7.67
N HIS A 236 4.58 -21.66 -6.83
CA HIS A 236 5.56 -22.67 -7.27
C HIS A 236 5.17 -24.09 -6.88
N TRP A 237 4.67 -24.31 -5.66
CA TRP A 237 4.35 -25.66 -5.18
C TRP A 237 2.96 -26.13 -5.57
N MET A 238 1.99 -25.22 -5.55
CA MET A 238 0.64 -25.50 -6.03
C MET A 238 0.49 -25.22 -7.54
N GLY A 239 1.55 -24.70 -8.18
CA GLY A 239 1.60 -24.44 -9.62
C GLY A 239 0.71 -23.28 -10.10
N TRP A 240 0.23 -22.43 -9.18
CA TRP A 240 -0.78 -21.43 -9.51
C TRP A 240 -0.18 -20.06 -9.83
N THR A 241 0.08 -19.81 -11.11
CA THR A 241 0.67 -18.54 -11.58
C THR A 241 -0.31 -17.62 -12.28
N HIS A 242 -1.49 -18.11 -12.67
CA HIS A 242 -2.51 -17.37 -13.42
C HIS A 242 -3.92 -17.84 -13.06
N PHE A 243 -4.90 -16.94 -13.17
CA PHE A 243 -6.32 -17.26 -13.01
C PHE A 243 -6.89 -17.87 -14.29
N LEU A 244 -7.79 -18.85 -14.14
CA LEU A 244 -8.51 -19.49 -15.24
C LEU A 244 -9.88 -18.85 -15.48
N THR A 245 -10.42 -18.18 -14.47
CA THR A 245 -11.69 -17.47 -14.56
C THR A 245 -11.51 -16.00 -14.96
N LYS A 246 -12.62 -15.36 -15.35
CA LYS A 246 -12.69 -13.95 -15.75
C LYS A 246 -13.77 -13.24 -14.94
N LYS A 247 -13.67 -11.91 -14.85
CA LYS A 247 -14.44 -11.04 -13.96
C LYS A 247 -14.05 -11.20 -12.50
N LEU A 248 -14.17 -10.09 -11.77
CA LEU A 248 -13.67 -9.98 -10.40
C LEU A 248 -14.28 -11.02 -9.46
N GLU A 249 -15.58 -11.27 -9.56
CA GLU A 249 -16.31 -12.22 -8.70
C GLU A 249 -15.80 -13.66 -8.86
N HIS A 250 -15.62 -14.12 -10.09
CA HIS A 250 -15.15 -15.48 -10.34
C HIS A 250 -13.69 -15.64 -9.94
N VAL A 251 -12.85 -14.63 -10.21
CA VAL A 251 -11.45 -14.64 -9.82
C VAL A 251 -11.30 -14.62 -8.29
N ASN A 252 -12.17 -13.89 -7.60
CA ASN A 252 -12.24 -13.91 -6.13
C ASN A 252 -12.62 -15.31 -5.60
N THR A 253 -13.59 -15.97 -6.23
CA THR A 253 -14.00 -17.34 -5.89
C THR A 253 -12.84 -18.33 -6.09
N GLU A 254 -12.17 -18.24 -7.24
CA GLU A 254 -11.00 -19.05 -7.57
C GLU A 254 -9.87 -18.84 -6.56
N MET A 255 -9.54 -17.60 -6.21
CA MET A 255 -8.56 -17.29 -5.16
C MET A 255 -8.97 -17.87 -3.80
N SER A 256 -10.25 -17.80 -3.44
CA SER A 256 -10.78 -18.36 -2.19
C SER A 256 -10.53 -19.86 -2.10
N LEU A 257 -10.72 -20.60 -3.20
CA LEU A 257 -10.44 -22.03 -3.25
C LEU A 257 -8.94 -22.34 -3.09
N HIS A 258 -8.05 -21.52 -3.67
CA HIS A 258 -6.61 -21.67 -3.45
C HIS A 258 -6.21 -21.43 -2.00
N VAL A 259 -6.76 -20.38 -1.38
CA VAL A 259 -6.52 -20.08 0.03
C VAL A 259 -7.02 -21.22 0.92
N LEU A 260 -8.22 -21.75 0.66
CA LEU A 260 -8.77 -22.88 1.38
C LEU A 260 -7.86 -24.11 1.27
N ALA A 261 -7.45 -24.48 0.05
CA ALA A 261 -6.58 -25.62 -0.19
C ALA A 261 -5.22 -25.46 0.51
N TYR A 262 -4.62 -24.26 0.45
CA TYR A 262 -3.38 -23.94 1.14
C TYR A 262 -3.53 -24.07 2.66
N ASN A 263 -4.54 -23.43 3.24
CA ASN A 263 -4.79 -23.45 4.68
C ASN A 263 -5.08 -24.87 5.18
N LEU A 264 -5.87 -25.67 4.45
CA LEU A 264 -6.13 -27.07 4.80
C LEU A 264 -4.84 -27.88 4.85
N LYS A 265 -3.97 -27.76 3.83
CA LYS A 265 -2.66 -28.42 3.84
C LYS A 265 -1.81 -27.99 5.04
N ARG A 266 -1.78 -26.69 5.35
CA ARG A 266 -1.04 -26.15 6.51
C ARG A 266 -1.58 -26.67 7.83
N VAL A 267 -2.90 -26.67 8.03
CA VAL A 267 -3.53 -27.18 9.26
C VAL A 267 -3.25 -28.67 9.44
N ILE A 268 -3.34 -29.48 8.38
CA ILE A 268 -2.98 -30.91 8.42
C ILE A 268 -1.50 -31.09 8.80
N ALA A 269 -0.60 -30.27 8.26
CA ALA A 269 0.82 -30.34 8.61
C ALA A 269 1.10 -29.97 10.08
N ILE A 270 0.33 -29.04 10.66
CA ILE A 270 0.50 -28.57 12.05
C ILE A 270 -0.13 -29.53 13.06
N LEU A 271 -1.37 -29.95 12.81
CA LEU A 271 -2.17 -30.73 13.76
C LEU A 271 -2.12 -32.25 13.52
N GLY A 272 -1.78 -32.67 12.30
CA GLY A 272 -1.98 -34.04 11.83
C GLY A 272 -3.43 -34.32 11.43
N ILE A 273 -3.64 -35.34 10.59
CA ILE A 273 -4.94 -35.68 9.99
C ILE A 273 -6.02 -35.91 11.05
N ALA A 274 -5.73 -36.70 12.09
CA ALA A 274 -6.72 -37.07 13.10
C ALA A 274 -7.27 -35.85 13.87
N ARG A 275 -6.40 -34.92 14.27
CA ARG A 275 -6.81 -33.70 14.99
C ARG A 275 -7.55 -32.73 14.07
N THR A 276 -7.13 -32.60 12.81
CA THR A 276 -7.84 -31.80 11.82
C THR A 276 -9.26 -32.32 11.60
N MET A 277 -9.43 -33.62 11.39
CA MET A 277 -10.76 -34.23 11.22
C MET A 277 -11.66 -34.03 12.44
N LYS A 278 -11.10 -34.14 13.65
CA LYS A 278 -11.84 -33.83 14.88
C LYS A 278 -12.29 -32.37 14.91
N ALA A 279 -11.42 -31.43 14.57
CA ALA A 279 -11.75 -30.00 14.55
C ALA A 279 -12.85 -29.67 13.53
N VAL A 280 -12.77 -30.21 12.31
CA VAL A 280 -13.79 -29.97 11.26
C VAL A 280 -15.17 -30.48 11.70
N ARG A 281 -15.24 -31.65 12.34
CA ARG A 281 -16.50 -32.21 12.85
C ARG A 281 -17.13 -31.37 13.97
N LEU A 282 -16.31 -30.73 14.80
CA LEU A 282 -16.79 -29.89 15.90
C LEU A 282 -17.32 -28.53 15.44
N VAL A 283 -16.85 -28.02 14.30
CA VAL A 283 -17.32 -26.74 13.73
C VAL A 283 -18.61 -26.92 12.92
N GLY A 284 -18.86 -28.13 12.40
CA GLY A 284 -20.08 -28.46 11.65
C GLY A 284 -21.26 -28.96 12.51
N ALA A 285 -21.11 -28.98 13.84
CA ALA A 285 -22.13 -29.34 14.81
C ALA A 285 -22.54 -28.09 15.61
#